data_AF-A0A1S8TJ49-F1
#
_entry.id   AF-A0A1S8TJ49-F1
#
_cell.length_a   1.000
_cell.length_b   1.000
_cell.length_c   1.000
_cell.angle_alpha   90.00
_cell.angle_beta   90.00
_cell.angle_gamma   90.00
#
_symmetry.space_group_name_H-M   'P 1'
#
loop_
_entity.id
_entity.type
_entity.pdbx_description
1 polymer ?
#
loop_
_entity_poly.entity_id
_entity_poly.type
_entity_poly.pdbx_seq_one_letter_code
_entity_poly.pdbx_strand_id
1 'polypeptide(L)'
;MIISLHSYRIIYNAFVREMKCIACGDMTVDYKVIEEYILAIEETYGVNVVGIGYDRYNCLSTAQKLKNEGLKVVEVRQHSSVLHPPTKLIKECVESNRFKYVENLLLEINFQNAKCTEDTNLNKYVNKKKSNGKVDMVVSIINAVYLMQQDVIFNDDGGFVIQTV
;
A
#
# COMPACT_ATOMS: atom_id res chain seq x y z
N MET A 1 8.93 -13.33 15.54
CA MET A 1 9.17 -13.44 14.09
C MET A 1 10.64 -13.81 13.87
N ILE A 2 10.94 -15.10 13.69
CA ILE A 2 12.29 -15.58 13.35
C ILE A 2 12.39 -15.49 11.82
N ILE A 3 13.17 -14.53 11.31
CA ILE A 3 13.28 -14.30 9.86
C ILE A 3 14.42 -15.18 9.33
N SER A 4 14.07 -16.30 8.70
CA SER A 4 15.02 -17.17 8.00
C SER A 4 15.46 -16.48 6.70
N LEU A 5 16.76 -16.16 6.60
CA LEU A 5 17.38 -15.54 5.42
C LEU A 5 17.56 -16.58 4.30
N HIS A 6 16.51 -16.86 3.53
CA HIS A 6 16.62 -17.57 2.26
C HIS A 6 16.44 -16.58 1.10
N SER A 7 17.34 -16.61 0.12
CA SER A 7 17.24 -15.83 -1.11
C SER A 7 16.10 -16.39 -1.98
N TYR A 8 14.89 -15.83 -1.86
CA TYR A 8 13.72 -16.28 -2.61
C TYR A 8 13.80 -15.79 -4.07
N ARG A 9 13.96 -16.70 -5.03
CA ARG A 9 13.67 -16.43 -6.44
C ARG A 9 12.15 -16.41 -6.60
N ILE A 10 11.55 -15.22 -6.72
CA ILE A 10 10.09 -15.04 -6.74
C ILE A 10 9.49 -15.68 -8.00
N ILE A 11 8.60 -16.66 -7.82
CA ILE A 11 7.81 -17.27 -8.89
C ILE A 11 6.39 -16.70 -8.80
N TYR A 12 6.12 -15.61 -9.54
CA TYR A 12 4.84 -14.90 -9.48
C TYR A 12 3.63 -15.78 -9.84
N ASN A 13 3.80 -16.79 -10.69
CA ASN A 13 2.71 -17.72 -11.05
C ASN A 13 2.14 -18.47 -9.84
N ALA A 14 2.95 -18.77 -8.82
CA ALA A 14 2.46 -19.37 -7.59
C ALA A 14 1.58 -18.38 -6.80
N PHE A 15 2.03 -17.14 -6.66
CA PHE A 15 1.29 -16.08 -5.98
C PHE A 15 -0.01 -15.69 -6.70
N VAL A 16 -0.06 -15.78 -8.04
CA VAL A 16 -1.31 -15.61 -8.80
C VAL A 16 -2.31 -16.72 -8.48
N ARG A 17 -1.85 -17.99 -8.43
CA ARG A 17 -2.71 -19.14 -8.06
C ARG A 17 -3.23 -19.05 -6.63
N GLU A 18 -2.44 -18.47 -5.72
CA GLU A 18 -2.79 -18.23 -4.33
C GLU A 18 -3.60 -16.92 -4.12
N MET A 19 -3.95 -16.22 -5.19
CA MET A 19 -4.65 -14.92 -5.16
C MET A 19 -3.92 -13.85 -4.31
N LYS A 20 -2.58 -13.94 -4.20
CA LYS A 20 -1.73 -12.97 -3.50
C LYS A 20 -1.27 -11.82 -4.40
N CYS A 21 -1.37 -11.99 -5.73
CA CYS A 21 -1.23 -10.92 -6.71
C CYS A 21 -2.08 -11.22 -7.96
N ILE A 22 -2.43 -10.19 -8.72
CA ILE A 22 -3.23 -10.31 -9.95
C ILE A 22 -2.30 -10.17 -11.13
N ALA A 23 -2.40 -11.08 -12.11
CA ALA A 23 -1.72 -10.93 -13.38
C ALA A 23 -2.52 -9.97 -14.26
N CYS A 24 -2.00 -8.75 -14.45
CA CYS A 24 -2.64 -7.73 -15.28
C CYS A 24 -1.98 -7.68 -16.67
N GLY A 25 -2.54 -8.43 -17.62
CA GLY A 25 -2.09 -8.45 -19.01
C GLY A 25 -0.75 -9.16 -19.23
N ASP A 26 -0.22 -9.02 -20.45
CA ASP A 26 1.06 -9.61 -20.87
C ASP A 26 2.23 -8.64 -20.64
N MET A 27 2.63 -7.85 -21.65
CA MET A 27 3.75 -6.90 -21.53
C MET A 27 3.34 -5.49 -21.08
N THR A 28 2.05 -5.17 -21.17
CA THR A 28 1.48 -3.86 -20.84
C THR A 28 0.41 -4.04 -19.78
N VAL A 29 0.42 -3.18 -18.77
CA VAL A 29 -0.56 -3.20 -17.69
C VAL A 29 -1.95 -2.91 -18.24
N ASP A 30 -2.89 -3.85 -18.05
CA ASP A 30 -4.30 -3.61 -18.30
C ASP A 30 -4.92 -2.87 -17.10
N TYR A 31 -5.12 -1.57 -17.25
CA TYR A 31 -5.72 -0.71 -16.22
C TYR A 31 -7.20 -1.02 -15.99
N LYS A 32 -7.89 -1.62 -16.96
CA LYS A 32 -9.30 -2.00 -16.81
C LYS A 32 -9.46 -3.07 -15.73
N VAL A 33 -8.57 -4.07 -15.73
CA VAL A 33 -8.55 -5.12 -14.69
C VAL A 33 -8.34 -4.52 -13.31
N ILE A 34 -7.47 -3.51 -13.20
CA ILE A 34 -7.22 -2.81 -11.94
C ILE A 34 -8.46 -2.01 -11.50
N GLU A 35 -9.08 -1.28 -12.42
CA GLU A 35 -10.29 -0.49 -12.17
C GLU A 35 -11.45 -1.38 -11.70
N GLU A 36 -11.74 -2.46 -12.42
CA GLU A 36 -12.79 -3.43 -12.06
C GLU A 36 -12.50 -4.08 -10.71
N TYR A 37 -11.24 -4.45 -10.44
CA TYR A 37 -10.86 -4.99 -9.14
C TYR A 37 -11.12 -4.00 -8.01
N ILE A 38 -10.74 -2.73 -8.16
CA ILE A 38 -10.96 -1.69 -7.15
C ILE A 38 -12.45 -1.50 -6.87
N LEU A 39 -13.27 -1.42 -7.93
CA LEU A 39 -14.73 -1.23 -7.79
C LEU A 39 -15.41 -2.43 -7.11
N ALA A 40 -14.87 -3.63 -7.26
CA ALA A 40 -15.40 -4.84 -6.63
C ALA A 40 -15.00 -5.02 -5.15
N ILE A 41 -14.10 -4.19 -4.58
CA ILE A 41 -13.57 -4.38 -3.22
C ILE A 41 -14.69 -4.36 -2.17
N GLU A 42 -15.61 -3.40 -2.27
CA GLU A 42 -16.70 -3.24 -1.28
C GLU A 42 -17.58 -4.49 -1.23
N GLU A 43 -17.99 -4.99 -2.40
CA GLU A 43 -18.80 -6.20 -2.53
C GLU A 43 -18.02 -7.46 -2.09
N THR A 44 -16.77 -7.60 -2.53
CA THR A 44 -15.95 -8.80 -2.28
C THR A 44 -15.65 -8.99 -0.79
N TYR A 45 -15.38 -7.90 -0.07
CA TYR A 45 -14.97 -7.95 1.33
C TYR A 45 -16.05 -7.48 2.31
N GLY A 46 -17.20 -7.02 1.83
CA GLY A 46 -18.27 -6.48 2.67
C GLY A 46 -17.84 -5.22 3.44
N VAL A 47 -17.05 -4.35 2.80
CA VAL A 47 -16.47 -3.14 3.41
C VAL A 47 -16.96 -1.88 2.70
N ASN A 48 -16.78 -0.72 3.35
CA ASN A 48 -16.97 0.59 2.73
C ASN A 48 -15.60 1.23 2.46
N VAL A 49 -15.31 1.61 1.22
CA VAL A 49 -14.07 2.25 0.80
C VAL A 49 -14.12 3.74 1.15
N VAL A 50 -13.47 4.11 2.25
CA VAL A 50 -13.43 5.49 2.74
C VAL A 50 -12.52 6.42 1.90
N GLY A 51 -11.59 5.85 1.14
CA GLY A 51 -10.75 6.63 0.22
C GLY A 51 -9.63 5.82 -0.43
N ILE A 52 -9.17 6.31 -1.58
CA ILE A 52 -8.17 5.65 -2.43
C ILE A 52 -6.97 6.58 -2.64
N GLY A 53 -5.79 6.11 -2.25
CA GLY A 53 -4.55 6.85 -2.33
C GLY A 53 -3.75 6.41 -3.54
N TYR A 54 -3.40 7.34 -4.42
CA TYR A 54 -2.68 7.00 -5.65
C TYR A 54 -1.43 7.85 -5.86
N ASP A 55 -0.44 7.30 -6.56
CA ASP A 55 0.67 8.08 -7.07
C ASP A 55 0.29 8.76 -8.40
N ARG A 56 0.68 10.03 -8.57
CA ARG A 56 0.24 10.85 -9.71
C ARG A 56 0.61 10.28 -11.07
N TYR A 57 1.82 9.72 -11.19
CA TYR A 57 2.39 9.38 -12.50
C TYR A 57 1.76 8.14 -13.11
N ASN A 58 1.33 7.17 -12.29
CA ASN A 58 0.82 5.90 -12.79
C ASN A 58 -0.72 5.84 -12.84
N CYS A 59 -1.43 6.72 -12.15
CA CYS A 59 -2.86 6.51 -11.88
C CYS A 59 -3.78 7.68 -12.23
N LEU A 60 -3.32 8.73 -12.93
CA LEU A 60 -4.15 9.91 -13.17
C LEU A 60 -5.47 9.60 -13.91
N SER A 61 -5.42 8.77 -14.96
CA SER A 61 -6.63 8.39 -15.72
C SER A 61 -7.57 7.51 -14.91
N THR A 62 -7.05 6.48 -14.26
CA THR A 62 -7.81 5.59 -13.37
C THR A 62 -8.44 6.37 -12.21
N ALA A 63 -7.71 7.29 -11.59
CA ALA A 63 -8.23 8.13 -10.51
C ALA A 63 -9.41 9.00 -10.95
N GLN A 64 -9.38 9.56 -12.17
CA GLN A 64 -10.52 10.32 -12.71
C GLN A 64 -11.76 9.44 -12.87
N LYS A 65 -11.60 8.21 -13.38
CA LYS A 65 -12.71 7.26 -13.52
C LYS A 65 -13.29 6.86 -12.17
N LEU A 66 -12.45 6.47 -11.21
CA LEU A 66 -12.88 6.12 -9.85
C LEU A 66 -13.60 7.29 -9.17
N LYS A 67 -13.16 8.53 -9.40
CA LYS A 67 -13.85 9.72 -8.93
C LYS A 67 -15.25 9.88 -9.56
N ASN A 68 -15.40 9.56 -10.84
CA ASN A 68 -16.69 9.61 -11.53
C ASN A 68 -17.66 8.53 -11.01
N GLU A 69 -17.14 7.40 -10.54
CA GLU A 69 -17.90 6.36 -9.83
C GLU A 69 -18.23 6.73 -8.37
N GLY A 70 -17.88 7.96 -7.93
CA GLY A 70 -18.23 8.47 -6.60
C GLY A 70 -17.20 8.19 -5.50
N LEU A 71 -16.06 7.57 -5.82
CA LEU A 71 -15.02 7.24 -4.83
C LEU A 71 -14.17 8.47 -4.48
N LYS A 72 -13.84 8.61 -3.18
CA LYS A 72 -12.89 9.63 -2.70
C LYS A 72 -11.47 9.24 -3.08
N VAL A 73 -10.93 9.86 -4.12
CA VAL A 73 -9.53 9.66 -4.56
C VAL A 73 -8.63 10.80 -4.08
N VAL A 74 -7.42 10.46 -3.61
CA VAL A 74 -6.45 11.42 -3.07
C VAL A 74 -5.07 11.14 -3.67
N GLU A 75 -4.48 12.18 -4.28
CA GLU A 75 -3.10 12.12 -4.76
C GLU A 75 -2.13 12.10 -3.58
N VAL A 76 -1.33 11.04 -3.47
CA VAL A 76 -0.27 10.92 -2.47
C VAL A 76 1.06 11.34 -3.09
N ARG A 77 1.52 12.54 -2.72
CA ARG A 77 2.82 13.06 -3.16
C ARG A 77 3.94 12.15 -2.68
N GLN A 78 4.70 11.60 -3.63
CA GLN A 78 5.79 10.66 -3.38
C GLN A 78 7.08 11.39 -2.95
N HIS A 79 7.00 12.17 -1.87
CA HIS A 79 8.11 12.92 -1.31
C HIS A 79 8.38 12.49 0.14
N SER A 80 9.65 12.52 0.56
CA SER A 80 10.09 12.07 1.90
C SER A 80 9.33 12.77 3.03
N SER A 81 9.09 14.07 2.94
CA SER A 81 8.33 14.82 3.96
C SER A 81 6.88 14.35 4.13
N VAL A 82 6.26 13.84 3.06
CA VAL A 82 4.87 13.34 3.06
C VAL A 82 4.83 11.89 3.53
N LEU A 83 5.79 11.08 3.09
CA LEU A 83 5.85 9.66 3.40
C LEU A 83 6.52 9.37 4.75
N HIS A 84 7.16 10.36 5.38
CA HIS A 84 7.87 10.16 6.63
C HIS A 84 6.97 9.77 7.81
N PRO A 85 5.91 10.54 8.15
CA PRO A 85 5.00 10.16 9.23
C PRO A 85 4.40 8.75 9.07
N PRO A 86 3.87 8.32 7.90
CA PRO A 86 3.31 6.97 7.77
C PRO A 86 4.40 5.89 7.81
N THR A 87 5.58 6.13 7.20
CA THR A 87 6.71 5.19 7.26
C THR A 87 7.18 4.97 8.71
N LYS A 88 7.26 6.05 9.49
CA LYS A 88 7.64 6.01 10.91
C LYS A 88 6.62 5.22 11.72
N LEU A 89 5.32 5.48 11.54
CA LEU A 89 4.26 4.77 12.25
C LEU A 89 4.27 3.27 11.95
N ILE A 90 4.43 2.87 10.68
CA ILE A 90 4.52 1.45 10.30
C ILE A 90 5.73 0.80 10.99
N LYS A 91 6.89 1.45 10.96
CA LYS A 91 8.10 0.96 11.61
C LYS A 91 7.89 0.74 13.11
N GLU A 92 7.29 1.70 13.80
CA GLU A 92 6.96 1.59 15.23
C GLU A 92 5.97 0.46 15.52
N CYS A 93 4.94 0.29 14.68
CA CYS A 93 3.98 -0.80 14.79
C CYS A 93 4.65 -2.17 14.59
N VAL A 94 5.59 -2.30 13.65
CA VAL A 94 6.34 -3.54 13.43
C VAL A 94 7.26 -3.83 14.63
N GLU A 95 8.04 -2.84 15.08
CA GLU A 95 8.96 -2.98 16.23
C GLU A 95 8.23 -3.31 17.54
N SER A 96 6.99 -2.82 17.70
CA SER A 96 6.14 -3.11 18.86
C SER A 96 5.23 -4.33 18.70
N ASN A 97 5.37 -5.13 17.63
CA ASN A 97 4.50 -6.27 17.32
C ASN A 97 2.99 -5.93 17.24
N ARG A 98 2.64 -4.70 16.87
CA ARG A 98 1.26 -4.23 16.67
C ARG A 98 0.82 -4.22 15.21
N PHE A 99 1.75 -4.45 14.27
CA PHE A 99 1.44 -4.54 12.85
C PHE A 99 0.76 -5.88 12.54
N LYS A 100 -0.52 -5.84 12.19
CA LYS A 100 -1.32 -7.01 11.80
C LYS A 100 -1.54 -7.02 10.30
N TYR A 101 -1.37 -8.17 9.67
CA TYR A 101 -1.63 -8.39 8.25
C TYR A 101 -2.10 -9.83 8.04
N VAL A 102 -2.80 -10.07 6.93
CA VAL A 102 -3.13 -11.43 6.50
C VAL A 102 -1.86 -12.09 5.98
N GLU A 103 -1.58 -13.32 6.43
CA GLU A 103 -0.39 -14.07 6.02
C GLU A 103 -0.20 -14.03 4.50
N ASN A 104 0.94 -13.46 4.08
CA ASN A 104 1.24 -13.20 2.70
C ASN A 104 2.77 -13.15 2.52
N LEU A 105 3.34 -14.27 2.09
CA LEU A 105 4.77 -14.40 1.87
C LEU A 105 5.31 -13.36 0.87
N LEU A 106 4.51 -12.96 -0.14
CA LEU A 106 4.93 -11.90 -1.08
C LEU A 106 5.07 -10.55 -0.36
N LEU A 107 4.16 -10.22 0.56
CA LEU A 107 4.26 -9.02 1.38
C LEU A 107 5.50 -9.07 2.28
N GLU A 108 5.77 -10.20 2.91
CA GLU A 108 6.97 -10.39 3.75
C GLU A 108 8.26 -10.20 2.95
N ILE A 109 8.34 -10.77 1.74
CA ILE A 109 9.46 -10.57 0.82
C ILE A 109 9.59 -9.08 0.44
N ASN A 110 8.48 -8.37 0.20
CA ASN A 110 8.51 -6.94 -0.09
C ASN A 110 9.05 -6.13 1.11
N PHE A 111 8.68 -6.51 2.34
CA PHE A 111 9.26 -5.91 3.55
C PHE A 111 10.75 -6.22 3.71
N GLN A 112 11.18 -7.46 3.43
CA GLN A 112 12.60 -7.83 3.46
C GLN A 112 13.42 -7.06 2.42
N ASN A 113 12.85 -6.78 1.25
CA ASN A 113 13.49 -6.02 0.19
C ASN A 113 13.61 -4.53 0.53
N ALA A 114 12.68 -3.98 1.31
CA ALA A 114 12.57 -2.55 1.56
C ALA A 114 13.79 -1.98 2.29
N LYS A 115 14.37 -0.93 1.70
CA LYS A 115 15.43 -0.12 2.34
C LYS A 115 14.94 1.29 2.63
N CYS A 116 14.97 1.66 3.90
CA CYS A 116 14.71 3.04 4.32
C CYS A 116 15.95 3.91 4.11
N THR A 117 15.73 5.15 3.70
CA THR A 117 16.74 6.20 3.57
C THR A 117 16.21 7.47 4.21
N GLU A 118 17.12 8.34 4.62
CA GLU A 118 16.82 9.66 5.15
C GLU A 118 17.17 10.73 4.10
N ASP A 119 16.34 11.76 4.01
CA ASP A 119 16.71 12.99 3.29
C ASP A 119 17.59 13.90 4.17
N THR A 120 17.91 15.10 3.67
CA THR A 120 18.72 16.08 4.42
C THR A 120 18.07 16.59 5.71
N ASN A 121 16.76 16.41 5.87
CA ASN A 121 15.98 16.79 7.05
C ASN A 121 15.71 15.58 7.97
N LEU A 122 16.40 14.45 7.76
CA LEU A 122 16.22 13.20 8.50
C LEU A 122 14.83 12.56 8.33
N ASN A 123 14.09 12.95 7.29
CA ASN A 123 12.82 12.30 6.96
C ASN A 123 13.10 10.91 6.39
N LYS A 124 12.67 9.88 7.11
CA LYS A 124 12.73 8.47 6.70
C LYS A 124 11.68 8.15 5.64
N TYR A 125 12.09 7.52 4.54
CA TYR A 125 11.19 7.01 3.50
C TYR A 125 11.76 5.73 2.87
N VAL A 126 10.89 4.91 2.27
CA VAL A 126 11.32 3.71 1.53
C VAL A 126 11.88 4.14 0.17
N ASN A 127 13.13 3.76 -0.10
CA ASN A 127 13.80 4.08 -1.35
C ASN A 127 13.75 2.88 -2.30
N LYS A 128 12.90 2.95 -3.33
CA LYS A 128 12.74 1.88 -4.32
C LYS A 128 14.06 1.50 -5.01
N LYS A 129 14.90 2.48 -5.36
CA LYS A 129 16.17 2.24 -6.09
C LYS A 129 17.23 1.56 -5.23
N LYS A 130 17.24 1.82 -3.92
CA LYS A 130 18.17 1.19 -2.97
C LYS A 130 17.65 -0.14 -2.42
N SER A 131 16.40 -0.48 -2.68
CA SER A 131 15.78 -1.72 -2.20
C SER A 131 16.26 -2.93 -3.00
N ASN A 132 16.26 -4.12 -2.37
CA ASN A 132 16.81 -5.34 -2.98
C ASN A 132 15.82 -6.06 -3.91
N GLY A 133 14.71 -5.43 -4.27
CA GLY A 133 13.65 -6.02 -5.08
C GLY A 133 12.39 -5.18 -5.09
N LYS A 134 11.26 -5.82 -5.43
CA LYS A 134 9.94 -5.18 -5.41
C LYS A 134 9.54 -4.82 -3.99
N VAL A 135 8.95 -3.63 -3.84
CA VAL A 135 8.49 -3.04 -2.58
C VAL A 135 7.11 -2.39 -2.74
N ASP A 136 6.42 -2.68 -3.84
CA ASP A 136 5.18 -2.00 -4.21
C ASP A 136 4.08 -2.24 -3.18
N MET A 137 4.02 -3.43 -2.56
CA MET A 137 3.08 -3.70 -1.48
C MET A 137 3.39 -2.86 -0.22
N VAL A 138 4.66 -2.71 0.14
CA VAL A 138 5.07 -1.86 1.27
C VAL A 138 4.70 -0.40 1.02
N VAL A 139 4.97 0.11 -0.19
CA VAL A 139 4.60 1.48 -0.57
C VAL A 139 3.10 1.68 -0.62
N SER A 140 2.31 0.68 -1.05
CA SER A 140 0.85 0.74 -1.02
C SER A 140 0.32 0.86 0.42
N ILE A 141 0.91 0.14 1.38
CA ILE A 141 0.56 0.24 2.80
C ILE A 141 0.94 1.62 3.35
N ILE A 142 2.10 2.17 2.97
CA ILE A 142 2.50 3.54 3.36
C ILE A 142 1.48 4.55 2.83
N ASN A 143 1.01 4.43 1.59
CA ASN A 143 -0.02 5.31 1.04
C ASN A 143 -1.36 5.16 1.77
N ALA A 144 -1.76 3.93 2.15
CA ALA A 144 -2.97 3.69 2.92
C ALA A 144 -2.89 4.31 4.33
N VAL A 145 -1.75 4.16 5.01
CA VAL A 145 -1.51 4.77 6.33
C VAL A 145 -1.43 6.29 6.23
N TYR A 146 -0.87 6.82 5.14
CA TYR A 146 -0.91 8.26 4.86
C TYR A 146 -2.35 8.76 4.81
N LEU A 147 -3.23 8.09 4.03
CA LEU A 147 -4.63 8.48 3.97
C LEU A 147 -5.34 8.37 5.31
N MET A 148 -5.12 7.29 6.05
CA MET A 148 -5.67 7.13 7.39
C MET A 148 -5.24 8.29 8.30
N GLN A 149 -3.97 8.70 8.26
CA GLN A 149 -3.47 9.83 9.04
C GLN A 149 -4.12 11.15 8.60
N GLN A 150 -4.28 11.38 7.30
CA GLN A 150 -4.99 12.56 6.80
C GLN A 150 -6.45 12.55 7.28
N ASP A 151 -7.12 11.41 7.20
CA ASP A 151 -8.51 11.28 7.63
C ASP A 151 -8.67 11.57 9.12
N VAL A 152 -7.80 11.02 9.97
CA VAL A 152 -7.79 11.31 11.42
C VAL A 152 -7.46 12.77 11.74
N ILE A 153 -6.58 13.42 10.96
CA ILE A 153 -6.19 14.83 11.20
C ILE A 153 -7.27 15.80 10.70
N PHE A 154 -7.96 15.48 9.62
CA PHE A 154 -8.89 16.40 8.96
C PHE A 154 -10.38 16.11 9.25
N ASN A 155 -10.73 14.95 9.82
CA ASN A 155 -12.07 14.66 10.32
C ASN A 155 -12.13 14.79 11.85
N ASP A 156 -12.27 16.02 12.34
CA ASP A 156 -12.52 16.29 13.78
C ASP A 156 -13.93 15.84 14.25
N ASP A 157 -14.85 15.54 13.32
CA ASP A 157 -16.26 15.22 13.62
C ASP A 157 -16.59 13.71 13.68
N GLY A 158 -15.63 12.83 13.38
CA GLY A 158 -15.86 11.39 13.22
C GLY A 158 -14.97 10.57 14.15
N GLY A 159 -15.45 10.30 15.37
CA GLY A 159 -14.74 9.48 16.35
C GLY A 159 -14.14 8.22 15.71
N PHE A 160 -12.83 8.05 15.89
CA PHE A 160 -12.11 6.85 15.48
C PHE A 160 -12.81 5.60 16.02
N VAL A 161 -13.55 4.89 15.16
CA VAL A 161 -14.19 3.62 15.52
C VAL A 161 -13.31 2.48 15.02
N ILE A 162 -12.74 1.73 15.96
CA ILE A 162 -12.19 0.41 15.64
C ILE A 162 -13.37 -0.55 15.58
N GLN A 163 -13.70 -1.05 14.39
CA GLN A 163 -14.59 -2.20 14.27
C GLN A 163 -13.84 -3.42 14.79
N THR A 164 -14.23 -3.89 15.98
CA THR A 164 -13.83 -5.21 16.50
C THR A 164 -14.95 -6.19 16.18
N VAL A 165 -14.56 -7.37 15.69
CA VAL A 165 -15.44 -8.54 15.61
C VAL A 165 -15.71 -9.10 16.99
#